data_AF-A0A925KET8-F1
#
_entry.id   AF-A0A925KET8-F1
#
_cell.length_a   1.000
_cell.length_b   1.000
_cell.length_c   1.000
_cell.angle_alpha   90.00
_cell.angle_beta   90.00
_cell.angle_gamma   90.00
#
_symmetry.space_group_name_H-M   'P 1'
#
loop_
_entity.id
_entity.type
_entity.pdbx_description
1 polymer ?
#
loop_
_entity_poly.entity_id
_entity_poly.type
_entity_poly.pdbx_seq_one_letter_code
_entity_poly.pdbx_strand_id
1 'polypeptide(L)'
;LLASRVRLGATKLQVERADALAWMARGAPGSFDLVLLDPPFDAGLADRALLQAARLVAEGGFIYLESAEPLGSWPQALLLYRSARAGAVHSQLFRRSA
;
A
#
# COMPACT_ATOMS: atom_id res chain seq x y z
N LEU A 1 12.05 0.34 14.27
CA LEU A 1 12.51 -0.05 12.91
C LEU A 1 14.04 -0.07 12.79
N LEU A 2 14.75 1.03 13.05
CA LEU A 2 16.23 1.05 12.94
C LEU A 2 16.93 0.04 13.87
N ALA A 3 16.47 -0.11 15.11
CA ALA A 3 16.95 -1.14 16.03
C ALA A 3 16.68 -2.57 15.50
N SER A 4 15.51 -2.80 14.90
CA SER A 4 15.16 -4.08 14.27
C SER A 4 16.06 -4.38 13.06
N ARG A 5 16.40 -3.36 12.25
CA ARG A 5 17.33 -3.48 11.11
C ARG A 5 18.69 -3.99 11.56
N VAL A 6 19.26 -3.36 12.60
CA VAL A 6 20.57 -3.75 13.16
C VAL A 6 20.50 -5.17 13.72
N ARG A 7 19.47 -5.48 14.52
CA ARG A 7 19.29 -6.80 15.12
C ARG A 7 19.16 -7.93 14.09
N LEU A 8 18.48 -7.68 12.98
CA LEU A 8 18.25 -8.67 11.93
C LEU A 8 19.35 -8.72 10.86
N GLY A 9 20.37 -7.84 10.95
CA GLY A 9 21.40 -7.73 9.91
C GLY A 9 20.82 -7.39 8.53
N ALA A 10 19.68 -6.68 8.48
CA ALA A 10 18.96 -6.42 7.23
C ALA A 10 19.68 -5.35 6.39
N THR A 11 20.41 -5.80 5.38
CA THR A 11 21.19 -4.92 4.47
C THR A 11 20.39 -4.41 3.28
N LYS A 12 19.30 -5.10 2.91
CA LYS A 12 18.38 -4.70 1.83
C LYS A 12 17.13 -4.02 2.40
N LEU A 13 17.33 -2.98 3.21
CA LEU A 13 16.24 -2.22 3.85
C LEU A 13 16.54 -0.72 3.86
N GLN A 14 15.60 0.05 3.32
CA GLN A 14 15.57 1.51 3.44
C GLN A 14 14.42 1.90 4.37
N VAL A 15 14.68 2.81 5.30
CA VAL A 15 13.67 3.34 6.24
C VAL A 15 13.64 4.85 6.08
N GLU A 16 12.50 5.37 5.67
CA GLU A 16 12.29 6.80 5.43
C GLU A 16 11.37 7.38 6.51
N ARG A 17 11.78 8.50 7.12
CA ARG A 17 10.90 9.30 7.97
C ARG A 17 10.33 10.43 7.13
N ALA A 18 9.13 10.24 6.61
CA ALA A 18 8.46 11.21 5.75
C ALA A 18 6.94 11.19 5.95
N ASP A 19 6.27 12.21 5.42
CA ASP A 19 4.85 12.09 5.11
C ASP A 19 4.69 11.08 3.97
N ALA A 20 3.94 10.01 4.22
CA ALA A 20 3.87 8.86 3.32
C ALA A 20 3.26 9.23 1.96
N LEU A 21 2.17 10.01 1.94
CA LEU A 21 1.51 10.39 0.69
C LEU A 21 2.38 11.32 -0.16
N ALA A 22 3.04 12.30 0.46
CA ALA A 22 3.97 13.19 -0.22
C ALA A 22 5.20 12.42 -0.74
N TRP A 23 5.70 11.45 0.02
CA TRP A 23 6.78 10.57 -0.43
C TRP A 23 6.34 9.72 -1.63
N MET A 24 5.17 9.09 -1.55
CA MET A 24 4.61 8.28 -2.64
C MET A 24 4.40 9.09 -3.92
N ALA A 25 3.92 10.33 -3.80
CA ALA A 25 3.68 11.20 -4.95
C ALA A 25 4.96 11.53 -5.75
N ARG A 26 6.14 11.46 -5.12
CA ARG A 26 7.45 11.67 -5.78
C ARG A 26 8.08 10.38 -6.30
N GLY A 27 7.55 9.21 -5.92
CA GLY A 27 8.08 7.92 -6.32
C GLY A 27 7.93 7.68 -7.81
N ALA A 28 8.93 7.03 -8.41
CA ALA A 28 8.86 6.65 -9.81
C ALA A 28 7.76 5.59 -10.03
N PRO A 29 6.96 5.69 -11.11
CA PRO A 29 5.94 4.68 -11.41
C PRO A 29 6.54 3.28 -11.57
N GLY A 30 5.81 2.24 -11.15
CA GLY A 30 6.23 0.84 -11.32
C GLY A 30 7.49 0.44 -10.55
N SER A 31 7.85 1.17 -9.49
CA SER A 31 9.05 0.90 -8.69
C SER A 31 8.90 -0.28 -7.71
N PHE A 32 7.68 -0.80 -7.52
CA PHE A 32 7.40 -1.84 -6.52
C PHE A 32 6.58 -2.99 -7.11
N ASP A 33 6.95 -4.23 -6.81
CA ASP A 33 6.11 -5.40 -7.15
C ASP A 33 4.92 -5.56 -6.20
N LEU A 34 5.07 -5.09 -4.95
CA LEU A 34 4.08 -5.16 -3.89
C LEU A 34 4.10 -3.88 -3.05
N VAL A 35 2.92 -3.32 -2.81
CA VAL A 35 2.72 -2.18 -1.90
C VAL A 35 1.79 -2.62 -0.75
N LEU A 36 2.22 -2.38 0.48
CA LEU A 36 1.43 -2.68 1.69
C LEU A 36 0.98 -1.36 2.33
N LEU A 37 -0.32 -1.18 2.49
CA LEU A 37 -0.94 0.02 3.01
C LEU A 37 -1.75 -0.30 4.27
N ASP A 38 -1.36 0.34 5.37
CA ASP A 38 -2.11 0.36 6.62
C ASP A 38 -2.18 1.82 7.11
N PRO A 39 -2.99 2.67 6.45
CA PRO A 39 -3.18 4.05 6.87
C PRO A 39 -4.04 4.09 8.15
N PRO A 40 -3.87 5.11 9.02
CA PRO A 40 -4.77 5.32 10.13
C PRO A 40 -6.23 5.38 9.65
N PHE A 41 -7.10 4.54 10.23
CA PHE A 41 -8.45 4.32 9.70
C PHE A 41 -9.38 5.53 9.83
N ASP A 42 -9.16 6.38 10.83
CA ASP A 42 -9.95 7.57 11.13
C ASP A 42 -9.49 8.83 10.36
N ALA A 43 -8.39 8.75 9.61
CA ALA A 43 -7.79 9.88 8.91
C ALA A 43 -8.31 10.07 7.46
N GLY A 44 -9.15 9.17 6.95
CA GLY A 44 -9.68 9.27 5.58
C GLY A 44 -8.61 9.21 4.48
N LEU A 45 -7.48 8.53 4.76
CA LEU A 45 -6.31 8.50 3.87
C LEU A 45 -6.31 7.34 2.89
N ALA A 46 -7.16 6.32 3.09
CA ALA A 46 -7.12 5.07 2.34
C ALA A 46 -7.30 5.27 0.82
N ASP A 47 -8.27 6.07 0.40
CA ASP A 47 -8.50 6.35 -1.03
C ASP A 47 -7.30 7.04 -1.69
N ARG A 48 -6.70 8.01 -0.99
CA ARG A 48 -5.51 8.74 -1.49
C ARG A 48 -4.30 7.82 -1.54
N ALA A 49 -4.12 6.97 -0.53
CA ALA A 49 -3.03 6.00 -0.49
C ALA A 49 -3.16 4.97 -1.62
N LEU A 50 -4.37 4.44 -1.86
CA LEU A 50 -4.64 3.50 -2.94
C LEU A 50 -4.36 4.13 -4.32
N LEU A 51 -4.77 5.38 -4.53
CA LEU A 51 -4.51 6.11 -5.77
C LEU A 51 -3.01 6.26 -6.05
N GLN A 52 -2.22 6.62 -5.04
CA GLN A 52 -0.77 6.75 -5.20
C GLN A 52 -0.10 5.39 -5.40
N ALA A 53 -0.53 4.36 -4.66
CA ALA A 53 -0.01 3.01 -4.79
C ALA A 53 -0.27 2.41 -6.18
N ALA A 54 -1.42 2.71 -6.80
CA ALA A 54 -1.74 2.28 -8.16
C ALA A 54 -0.70 2.72 -9.19
N ARG A 55 -0.09 3.90 -9.02
CA ARG A 55 1.01 4.37 -9.89
C ARG A 55 2.33 3.67 -9.58
N LEU A 56 2.61 3.48 -8.29
CA LEU A 56 3.90 2.99 -7.80
C LEU A 56 4.10 1.50 -8.01
N VAL A 57 3.03 0.71 -7.97
CA VAL A 57 3.09 -0.73 -8.19
C VAL A 57 3.34 -1.05 -9.66
N ALA A 58 4.18 -2.02 -10.00
CA ALA A 58 4.42 -2.46 -11.37
C ALA A 58 3.18 -3.14 -11.97
N GLU A 59 3.10 -3.19 -13.31
CA GLU A 59 2.09 -3.98 -14.02
C GLU A 59 2.10 -5.44 -13.54
N GLY A 60 0.91 -6.00 -13.28
CA GLY A 60 0.76 -7.33 -12.70
C GLY A 60 1.08 -7.46 -11.21
N GLY A 61 1.64 -6.42 -10.59
CA GLY A 61 1.96 -6.35 -9.16
C GLY A 61 0.73 -6.15 -8.27
N PHE A 62 0.96 -6.11 -6.95
CA PHE A 62 -0.10 -6.16 -5.94
C PHE A 62 -0.10 -4.97 -4.99
N ILE A 63 -1.30 -4.61 -4.51
CA ILE A 63 -1.50 -3.64 -3.44
C ILE A 63 -2.38 -4.28 -2.38
N TYR A 64 -1.85 -4.42 -1.16
CA TYR A 64 -2.62 -4.81 0.00
C TYR A 64 -3.01 -3.56 0.79
N LEU A 65 -4.30 -3.42 1.10
CA LEU A 65 -4.84 -2.28 1.83
C LEU A 65 -5.67 -2.77 3.02
N GLU A 66 -5.33 -2.28 4.21
CA GLU A 66 -6.17 -2.36 5.41
C GLU A 66 -6.99 -1.08 5.58
N SER A 67 -8.24 -1.24 6.00
CA SER A 67 -9.17 -0.15 6.26
C SER A 67 -10.25 -0.56 7.27
N ALA A 68 -10.86 0.43 7.94
CA ALA A 68 -12.01 0.17 8.82
C ALA A 68 -13.22 -0.39 8.05
N GLU A 69 -13.44 0.11 6.83
CA GLU A 69 -14.50 -0.34 5.94
C GLU A 69 -13.91 -0.60 4.55
N PRO A 70 -14.42 -1.57 3.79
CA PRO A 70 -13.90 -1.87 2.46
C PRO A 70 -14.15 -0.68 1.52
N LEU A 71 -13.14 -0.32 0.72
CA LEU A 71 -13.30 0.73 -0.27
C LEU A 71 -14.27 0.26 -1.34
N GLY A 72 -15.25 1.11 -1.66
CA GLY A 72 -16.28 0.83 -2.66
C GLY A 72 -15.88 1.23 -4.09
N SER A 73 -14.78 1.94 -4.26
CA SER A 73 -14.28 2.38 -5.56
C SER A 73 -12.75 2.43 -5.57
N TRP A 74 -12.16 2.19 -6.73
CA TRP A 74 -10.71 2.20 -6.92
C TRP A 74 -10.37 2.58 -8.37
N PRO A 75 -9.11 2.97 -8.65
CA PRO A 75 -8.67 3.27 -10.01
C PRO A 75 -8.93 2.11 -10.98
N GLN A 76 -9.33 2.42 -12.22
CA GLN A 76 -9.66 1.42 -13.25
C GLN A 76 -8.51 0.45 -13.55
N ALA A 77 -7.26 0.89 -13.36
CA ALA A 77 -6.06 0.06 -13.54
C ALA A 77 -5.92 -1.04 -12.47
N LEU A 78 -6.77 -1.05 -11.44
CA LEU A 78 -6.77 -2.04 -10.37
C LEU A 78 -7.96 -2.99 -10.50
N LEU A 79 -7.67 -4.27 -10.31
CA LEU A 79 -8.65 -5.32 -10.17
C LEU A 79 -8.66 -5.79 -8.72
N LEU A 80 -9.83 -5.84 -8.07
CA LEU A 80 -9.96 -6.46 -6.76
C LEU A 80 -9.71 -7.97 -6.92
N TYR A 81 -8.62 -8.45 -6.33
CA TYR A 81 -8.21 -9.85 -6.41
C TYR A 81 -8.78 -10.67 -5.26
N ARG A 82 -8.72 -10.15 -4.03
CA ARG A 82 -9.30 -10.76 -2.83
C ARG A 82 -9.76 -9.71 -1.84
N SER A 83 -10.75 -10.03 -1.04
CA SER A 83 -11.10 -9.28 0.17
C SER A 83 -11.29 -10.23 1.35
N ALA A 84 -10.94 -9.77 2.54
CA ALA A 84 -11.10 -10.52 3.77
C ALA A 84 -11.44 -9.57 4.93
N ARG A 85 -11.95 -10.14 6.01
CA ARG A 85 -12.22 -9.42 7.26
C ARG A 85 -11.67 -10.23 8.43
N ALA A 86 -10.90 -9.57 9.29
CA ALA A 86 -10.39 -10.13 10.53
C ALA A 86 -10.83 -9.23 11.70
N GLY A 87 -11.83 -9.68 12.46
CA GLY A 87 -12.44 -8.86 13.51
C GLY A 87 -13.10 -7.60 12.94
N ALA A 88 -12.59 -6.43 13.32
CA ALA A 88 -13.08 -5.12 12.87
C ALA A 88 -12.31 -4.55 11.66
N VAL A 89 -11.28 -5.24 11.18
CA VAL A 89 -10.44 -4.74 10.07
C VAL A 89 -10.84 -5.42 8.77
N HIS A 90 -10.99 -4.62 7.73
CA HIS A 90 -11.18 -5.06 6.36
C HIS A 90 -9.85 -4.99 5.62
N SER A 91 -9.57 -6.02 4.82
CA SER A 91 -8.43 -6.02 3.91
C SER A 91 -8.88 -6.26 2.48
N GLN A 92 -8.32 -5.49 1.56
CA GLN A 92 -8.52 -5.63 0.12
C GLN A 92 -7.16 -5.78 -0.56
N LEU A 93 -7.03 -6.84 -1.34
CA LEU A 93 -5.87 -7.10 -2.18
C LEU A 93 -6.24 -6.79 -3.62
N PHE A 94 -5.57 -5.81 -4.19
CA PHE A 94 -5.71 -5.40 -5.57
C PHE A 94 -4.55 -5.92 -6.40
N ARG A 95 -4.81 -6.24 -7.67
CA ARG A 95 -3.79 -6.52 -8.68
C ARG A 95 -3.83 -5.41 -9.72
N ARG A 96 -2.67 -4.86 -10.08
CA ARG A 96 -2.57 -3.90 -11.19
C ARG A 96 -2.68 -4.66 -12.50
N SER A 97 -3.57 -4.19 -13.38
CA SER A 97 -3.68 -4.70 -14.75
C SER A 97 -2.35 -4.57 -15.48
N ALA A 98 -2.08 -5.52 -16.37
CA ALA A 98 -1.00 -5.41 -17.34
C ALA A 98 -1.39 -4.44 -18.46
#